data_AF-A0A5J5TBX0-F1
#
_entry.id   AF-A0A5J5TBX0-F1
#
_cell.length_a   1.000
_cell.length_b   1.000
_cell.length_c   1.000
_cell.angle_alpha   90.00
_cell.angle_beta   90.00
_cell.angle_gamma   90.00
#
_symmetry.space_group_name_H-M   'P 1'
#
loop_
_entity.id
_entity.type
_entity.pdbx_description
1 polymer ?
#
loop_
_entity_poly.entity_id
_entity_poly.type
_entity_poly.pdbx_seq_one_letter_code
_entity_poly.pdbx_strand_id
1 'polypeptide(L)'
;MIIDGKDSKTKRQSKSRPSSPRRSRSSKLTPASASLVDGELSVTEQEQSSAVTSLFEGLQISQDSNSNPRSFPYSVKQQCWEKAEKVKGRDPDRWRRDAVGNIVFRKLVGCPGCLCHDYDHIIPYSKGGKSTLENCQVLQATVNRSKGNRTELSRADLIQKSSYCRVSGRDMDLIELSAYGNVHHAEDSGGCRIQ
;
A
#
# COMPACT_ATOMS: atom_id res chain seq x y z
N MET A 1 32.39 -46.86 -42.18
CA MET A 1 32.44 -45.74 -43.14
C MET A 1 32.32 -44.46 -42.34
N ILE A 2 33.40 -43.69 -42.37
CA ILE A 2 33.58 -42.37 -41.77
C ILE A 2 32.99 -41.37 -42.74
N ILE A 3 32.05 -40.48 -42.33
CA ILE A 3 31.95 -39.12 -42.87
C ILE A 3 31.29 -38.17 -41.83
N ASP A 4 32.14 -37.32 -41.29
CA ASP A 4 32.04 -35.92 -40.83
C ASP A 4 30.82 -35.37 -40.06
N GLY A 5 31.16 -34.89 -38.86
CA GLY A 5 30.43 -33.87 -38.13
C GLY A 5 30.51 -32.50 -38.80
N LYS A 6 29.46 -31.70 -38.58
CA LYS A 6 29.41 -30.31 -39.02
C LYS A 6 29.04 -29.42 -37.85
N ASP A 7 30.07 -29.00 -37.13
CA ASP A 7 30.04 -27.91 -36.16
C ASP A 7 29.60 -26.62 -36.84
N SER A 8 28.39 -26.17 -36.52
CA SER A 8 27.87 -24.87 -36.94
C SER A 8 28.23 -23.84 -35.87
N LYS A 9 29.38 -23.19 -36.04
CA LYS A 9 29.82 -22.02 -35.25
C LYS A 9 28.83 -20.86 -35.43
N THR A 10 27.94 -20.67 -34.46
CA THR A 10 27.10 -19.46 -34.40
C THR A 10 27.94 -18.27 -33.92
N LYS A 11 28.28 -17.41 -34.87
CA LYS A 11 29.05 -16.17 -34.72
C LYS A 11 28.34 -15.23 -33.72
N ARG A 12 28.94 -15.01 -32.54
CA ARG A 12 28.56 -13.95 -31.59
C ARG A 12 28.69 -12.59 -32.29
N GLN A 13 27.57 -11.98 -32.68
CA GLN A 13 27.53 -10.56 -33.04
C GLN A 13 27.42 -9.73 -31.76
N SER A 14 28.54 -9.13 -31.35
CA SER A 14 28.59 -8.07 -30.36
C SER A 14 27.87 -6.82 -30.91
N LYS A 15 26.64 -6.58 -30.47
CA LYS A 15 25.95 -5.32 -30.74
C LYS A 15 26.57 -4.21 -29.88
N SER A 16 27.20 -3.26 -30.55
CA SER A 16 27.77 -2.03 -30.00
C SER A 16 26.70 -1.20 -29.29
N ARG A 17 27.01 -0.75 -28.06
CA ARG A 17 26.20 0.19 -27.27
C ARG A 17 26.09 1.53 -27.99
N PRO A 18 24.89 2.15 -28.08
CA PRO A 18 24.80 3.55 -28.49
C PRO A 18 25.25 4.46 -27.34
N SER A 19 26.15 5.37 -27.67
CA SER A 19 26.74 6.41 -26.81
C SER A 19 25.70 7.42 -26.36
N SER A 20 25.53 7.59 -25.05
CA SER A 20 24.72 8.67 -24.46
C SER A 20 25.41 10.04 -24.60
N PRO A 21 24.69 11.12 -24.96
CA PRO A 21 25.26 12.46 -24.98
C PRO A 21 25.47 12.99 -23.55
N ARG A 22 26.69 13.51 -23.30
CA ARG A 22 27.06 14.24 -22.08
C ARG A 22 26.30 15.56 -22.01
N ARG A 23 25.39 15.69 -21.03
CA ARG A 23 24.75 16.97 -20.70
C ARG A 23 25.55 17.68 -19.60
N SER A 24 25.96 18.89 -19.91
CA SER A 24 26.77 19.79 -19.09
C SER A 24 26.07 20.21 -17.78
N ARG A 25 26.87 20.27 -16.72
CA ARG A 25 26.57 20.82 -15.40
C ARG A 25 26.21 22.31 -15.49
N SER A 26 25.11 22.72 -14.87
CA SER A 26 25.05 23.90 -13.96
C SER A 26 23.64 24.07 -13.38
N SER A 27 23.51 23.91 -12.06
CA SER A 27 22.76 24.82 -11.18
C SER A 27 22.88 24.31 -9.75
N LYS A 28 23.75 24.97 -8.98
CA LYS A 28 23.83 24.87 -7.53
C LYS A 28 22.49 25.26 -6.91
N LEU A 29 21.89 24.39 -6.14
CA LEU A 29 20.97 24.76 -5.05
C LEU A 29 21.38 23.93 -3.84
N THR A 30 22.25 24.54 -3.03
CA THR A 30 22.54 24.10 -1.67
C THR A 30 21.34 24.44 -0.78
N PRO A 31 20.78 23.51 0.00
CA PRO A 31 19.98 23.90 1.15
C PRO A 31 20.90 24.58 2.16
N ALA A 32 20.48 25.72 2.69
CA ALA A 32 21.21 26.43 3.73
C ALA A 32 21.36 25.51 4.96
N SER A 33 22.57 25.46 5.51
CA SER A 33 22.87 24.82 6.79
C SER A 33 21.94 25.40 7.86
N ALA A 34 21.18 24.53 8.53
CA ALA A 34 20.49 24.90 9.76
C ALA A 34 21.55 25.09 10.86
N SER A 35 21.87 26.33 11.18
CA SER A 35 22.58 26.65 12.41
C SER A 35 21.62 26.44 13.57
N LEU A 36 21.88 25.44 14.41
CA LEU A 36 21.28 25.34 15.73
C LEU A 36 21.76 26.56 16.53
N VAL A 37 20.88 27.53 16.71
CA VAL A 37 21.05 28.53 17.76
C VAL A 37 20.56 27.89 19.05
N ASP A 38 21.48 27.62 19.95
CA ASP A 38 21.17 27.30 21.34
C ASP A 38 20.67 28.59 22.00
N GLY A 39 19.37 28.84 21.85
CA GLY A 39 18.67 29.91 22.50
C GLY A 39 18.10 29.39 23.81
N GLU A 40 18.91 29.41 24.87
CA GLU A 40 18.42 29.29 26.23
C GLU A 40 17.48 30.48 26.49
N LEU A 41 16.17 30.23 26.41
CA LEU A 41 15.16 31.21 26.80
C LEU A 41 14.44 30.70 28.04
N SER A 42 14.95 31.15 29.17
CA SER A 42 14.27 31.11 30.44
C SER A 42 13.15 32.16 30.48
N VAL A 43 12.10 31.84 31.23
CA VAL A 43 11.12 32.76 31.86
C VAL A 43 9.75 32.94 31.17
N THR A 44 8.75 32.54 31.98
CA THR A 44 7.32 32.92 32.13
C THR A 44 6.24 32.33 31.23
N GLU A 45 5.44 31.49 31.89
CA GLU A 45 4.19 30.86 31.47
C GLU A 45 3.01 31.84 31.51
N GLN A 46 2.89 32.77 30.56
CA GLN A 46 1.63 33.47 30.29
C GLN A 46 1.82 34.30 29.02
N GLU A 47 0.82 34.35 28.13
CA GLU A 47 0.77 35.17 26.90
C GLU A 47 1.22 34.57 25.56
N GLN A 48 1.25 33.23 25.39
CA GLN A 48 1.46 32.60 24.06
C GLN A 48 0.24 31.87 23.47
N SER A 49 -0.96 32.09 23.98
CA SER A 49 -2.18 31.46 23.41
C SER A 49 -2.77 32.21 22.22
N SER A 50 -2.43 33.49 22.00
CA SER A 50 -3.07 34.31 20.95
C SER A 50 -2.39 34.14 19.58
N ALA A 51 -1.06 34.22 19.53
CA ALA A 51 -0.32 34.28 18.26
C ALA A 51 -0.19 32.91 17.53
N VAL A 52 -0.16 31.80 18.27
CA VAL A 52 -0.14 30.44 17.67
C VAL A 52 -1.52 30.04 17.13
N THR A 53 -2.59 30.56 17.74
CA THR A 53 -3.96 30.30 17.33
C THR A 53 -4.31 31.10 16.07
N SER A 54 -3.86 32.37 15.98
CA SER A 54 -4.06 33.20 14.79
C SER A 54 -3.35 32.68 13.53
N LEU A 55 -2.25 31.94 13.69
CA LEU A 55 -1.52 31.33 12.57
C LEU A 55 -2.22 30.07 12.01
N PHE A 56 -3.09 29.43 12.81
CA PHE A 56 -3.86 28.25 12.41
C PHE A 56 -5.27 28.59 11.91
N GLU A 57 -5.79 29.78 12.27
CA GLU A 57 -7.14 30.23 11.90
C GLU A 57 -7.27 30.57 10.40
N GLY A 58 -6.16 30.80 9.70
CA GLY A 58 -6.12 31.05 8.25
C GLY A 58 -6.19 29.81 7.34
N LEU A 59 -6.17 28.59 7.90
CA LEU A 59 -6.30 27.34 7.13
C LEU A 59 -7.72 26.79 7.20
N GLN A 60 -8.70 27.65 6.94
CA GLN A 60 -10.08 27.23 6.78
C GLN A 60 -10.21 26.54 5.42
N ILE A 61 -9.96 25.22 5.40
CA ILE A 61 -10.30 24.37 4.26
C ILE A 61 -11.80 24.56 4.04
N SER A 62 -12.16 25.27 2.97
CA SER A 62 -13.53 25.39 2.52
C SER A 62 -14.09 23.98 2.40
N GLN A 63 -14.96 23.61 3.35
CA GLN A 63 -15.59 22.31 3.38
C GLN A 63 -16.67 22.34 2.31
N ASP A 64 -16.24 22.29 1.04
CA ASP A 64 -17.12 22.12 -0.10
C ASP A 64 -17.74 20.74 0.06
N SER A 65 -18.95 20.72 0.59
CA SER A 65 -19.80 19.56 0.83
C SER A 65 -20.11 18.75 -0.44
N ASN A 66 -19.64 19.21 -1.61
CA ASN A 66 -19.77 18.58 -2.92
C ASN A 66 -18.44 18.07 -3.52
N SER A 67 -17.32 18.10 -2.79
CA SER A 67 -16.10 17.46 -3.28
C SER A 67 -16.26 15.93 -3.20
N ASN A 68 -16.44 15.26 -4.36
CA ASN A 68 -16.37 13.80 -4.48
C ASN A 68 -14.98 13.42 -5.00
N PRO A 69 -13.93 13.41 -4.14
CA PRO A 69 -12.59 13.08 -4.57
C PRO A 69 -12.53 11.63 -5.07
N ARG A 70 -11.68 11.38 -6.06
CA ARG A 70 -11.45 10.03 -6.56
C ARG A 70 -10.86 9.11 -5.50
N SER A 71 -10.04 9.63 -4.60
CA SER A 71 -9.47 8.84 -3.50
C SER A 71 -10.45 8.75 -2.33
N PHE A 72 -10.55 7.57 -1.71
CA PHE A 72 -11.26 7.42 -0.44
C PHE A 72 -10.62 8.27 0.67
N PRO A 73 -11.42 9.03 1.45
CA PRO A 73 -10.93 9.69 2.64
C PRO A 73 -10.47 8.65 3.69
N TYR A 74 -9.61 9.07 4.62
CA TYR A 74 -9.00 8.17 5.60
C TYR A 74 -10.04 7.43 6.46
N SER A 75 -11.08 8.13 6.91
CA SER A 75 -12.18 7.53 7.68
C SER A 75 -12.88 6.39 6.93
N VAL A 76 -13.14 6.57 5.64
CA VAL A 76 -13.73 5.53 4.79
C VAL A 76 -12.78 4.36 4.61
N LYS A 77 -11.47 4.59 4.42
CA LYS A 77 -10.46 3.52 4.35
C LYS A 77 -10.41 2.68 5.62
N GLN A 78 -10.48 3.33 6.78
CA GLN A 78 -10.53 2.65 8.08
C GLN A 78 -11.78 1.75 8.19
N GLN A 79 -12.96 2.30 7.96
CA GLN A 79 -14.22 1.55 8.00
C GLN A 79 -14.27 0.43 6.95
N CYS A 80 -13.68 0.67 5.78
CA CYS A 80 -13.56 -0.32 4.71
C CYS A 80 -12.66 -1.49 5.09
N TRP A 81 -11.58 -1.25 5.84
CA TRP A 81 -10.75 -2.30 6.44
C TRP A 81 -11.53 -3.09 7.50
N GLU A 82 -12.27 -2.40 8.36
CA GLU A 82 -13.08 -3.02 9.42
C GLU A 82 -14.18 -3.93 8.85
N LYS A 83 -14.78 -3.51 7.72
CA LYS A 83 -15.78 -4.26 6.94
C LYS A 83 -15.21 -5.53 6.28
N ALA A 84 -13.92 -5.58 5.98
CA ALA A 84 -13.31 -6.72 5.30
C ALA A 84 -13.35 -7.98 6.17
N GLU A 85 -13.34 -9.16 5.53
CA GLU A 85 -13.45 -10.43 6.24
C GLU A 85 -12.23 -10.66 7.16
N LYS A 86 -12.47 -11.17 8.38
CA LYS A 86 -11.42 -11.44 9.38
C LYS A 86 -10.70 -12.76 9.07
N VAL A 87 -9.40 -12.80 9.34
CA VAL A 87 -8.62 -14.06 9.29
C VAL A 87 -8.73 -14.74 10.66
N LYS A 88 -9.21 -15.99 10.72
CA LYS A 88 -9.32 -16.76 11.97
C LYS A 88 -7.95 -16.92 12.65
N GLY A 89 -7.91 -16.85 13.99
CA GLY A 89 -6.68 -16.95 14.78
C GLY A 89 -5.67 -15.80 14.60
N ARG A 90 -6.09 -14.67 14.01
CA ARG A 90 -5.24 -13.52 13.69
C ARG A 90 -5.86 -12.20 14.13
N ASP A 91 -5.02 -11.23 14.46
CA ASP A 91 -5.44 -9.87 14.78
C ASP A 91 -6.16 -9.21 13.59
N PRO A 92 -7.46 -8.88 13.70
CA PRO A 92 -8.24 -8.26 12.63
C PRO A 92 -7.78 -6.83 12.29
N ASP A 93 -7.03 -6.15 13.15
CA ASP A 93 -6.51 -4.82 12.84
C ASP A 93 -5.29 -4.88 11.91
N ARG A 94 -4.63 -6.04 11.86
CA ARG A 94 -3.40 -6.30 11.09
C ARG A 94 -3.65 -7.16 9.86
N TRP A 95 -4.54 -8.15 9.98
CA TRP A 95 -4.81 -9.16 8.95
C TRP A 95 -6.27 -9.15 8.52
N ARG A 96 -6.51 -9.15 7.21
CA ARG A 96 -7.85 -9.29 6.62
C ARG A 96 -7.81 -10.23 5.42
N ARG A 97 -8.99 -10.70 5.03
CA ARG A 97 -9.24 -11.26 3.71
C ARG A 97 -9.86 -10.19 2.83
N ASP A 98 -9.30 -10.05 1.63
CA ASP A 98 -9.84 -9.16 0.62
C ASP A 98 -11.19 -9.69 0.08
N ALA A 99 -11.83 -8.91 -0.80
CA ALA A 99 -13.14 -9.28 -1.34
C ALA A 99 -13.19 -10.63 -2.06
N VAL A 100 -12.05 -11.16 -2.54
CA VAL A 100 -11.97 -12.46 -3.24
C VAL A 100 -11.41 -13.59 -2.38
N GLY A 101 -10.97 -13.30 -1.15
CA GLY A 101 -10.53 -14.25 -0.13
C GLY A 101 -9.02 -14.31 0.10
N ASN A 102 -8.23 -13.48 -0.60
CA ASN A 102 -6.77 -13.41 -0.41
C ASN A 102 -6.45 -12.78 0.94
N ILE A 103 -5.41 -13.30 1.60
CA ILE A 103 -4.90 -12.70 2.83
C ILE A 103 -4.12 -11.44 2.48
N VAL A 104 -4.41 -10.35 3.17
CA VAL A 104 -3.74 -9.06 3.02
C VAL A 104 -3.32 -8.51 4.37
N PHE A 105 -2.25 -7.72 4.36
CA PHE A 105 -1.64 -7.18 5.57
C PHE A 105 -1.75 -5.66 5.62
N ARG A 106 -2.14 -5.12 6.78
CA ARG A 106 -2.53 -3.72 6.95
C ARG A 106 -1.45 -2.72 6.56
N LYS A 107 -0.18 -3.00 6.86
CA LYS A 107 0.93 -2.08 6.53
C LYS A 107 1.32 -2.09 5.05
N LEU A 108 0.90 -3.09 4.28
CA LEU A 108 1.30 -3.27 2.88
C LEU A 108 0.23 -2.69 1.94
N VAL A 109 0.24 -1.36 1.79
CA VAL A 109 -0.70 -0.63 0.91
C VAL A 109 0.02 -0.19 -0.37
N GLY A 110 -0.58 -0.38 -1.55
CA GLY A 110 -0.06 0.19 -2.81
C GLY A 110 1.16 -0.52 -3.42
N CYS A 111 1.68 -1.58 -2.81
CA CYS A 111 2.80 -2.36 -3.32
C CYS A 111 2.38 -3.54 -4.21
N PRO A 112 3.27 -4.08 -5.07
CA PRO A 112 2.94 -5.19 -5.98
C PRO A 112 3.02 -6.60 -5.34
N GLY A 113 3.22 -6.69 -4.01
CA GLY A 113 3.37 -7.98 -3.32
C GLY A 113 2.05 -8.72 -3.13
N CYS A 114 2.14 -10.03 -2.88
CA CYS A 114 0.96 -10.90 -2.71
C CYS A 114 0.15 -10.60 -1.43
N LEU A 115 0.74 -9.96 -0.41
CA LEU A 115 0.02 -9.52 0.79
C LEU A 115 -0.37 -8.04 0.73
N CYS A 116 0.00 -7.36 -0.36
CA CYS A 116 -0.30 -5.95 -0.55
C CYS A 116 -1.75 -5.76 -1.00
N HIS A 117 -2.37 -4.71 -0.51
CA HIS A 117 -3.73 -4.35 -0.87
C HIS A 117 -3.85 -2.90 -1.30
N ASP A 118 -4.96 -2.62 -1.97
CA ASP A 118 -5.46 -1.29 -2.25
C ASP A 118 -6.91 -1.18 -1.75
N TYR A 119 -7.36 0.06 -1.60
CA TYR A 119 -8.77 0.37 -1.42
C TYR A 119 -9.38 0.60 -2.81
N ASP A 120 -10.19 -0.35 -3.25
CA ASP A 120 -10.77 -0.39 -4.59
C ASP A 120 -12.23 0.09 -4.57
N HIS A 121 -12.63 0.74 -5.66
CA HIS A 121 -14.03 1.04 -5.90
C HIS A 121 -14.71 -0.18 -6.52
N ILE A 122 -15.79 -0.68 -5.91
CA ILE A 122 -16.60 -1.77 -6.48
C ILE A 122 -17.06 -1.37 -7.88
N ILE A 123 -17.69 -0.19 -7.99
CA ILE A 123 -17.99 0.52 -9.23
C ILE A 123 -16.87 1.55 -9.46
N PRO A 124 -16.08 1.45 -10.55
CA PRO A 124 -14.98 2.38 -10.81
C PRO A 124 -15.43 3.85 -10.81
N TYR A 125 -14.57 4.74 -10.32
CA TYR A 125 -14.85 6.18 -10.31
C TYR A 125 -15.18 6.73 -11.70
N SER A 126 -14.49 6.26 -12.75
CA SER A 126 -14.74 6.64 -14.15
C SER A 126 -16.13 6.21 -14.67
N LYS A 127 -16.85 5.36 -13.93
CA LYS A 127 -18.21 4.90 -14.24
C LYS A 127 -19.25 5.50 -13.28
N GLY A 128 -18.89 6.58 -12.56
CA GLY A 128 -19.78 7.27 -11.62
C GLY A 128 -19.75 6.71 -10.20
N GLY A 129 -18.85 5.78 -9.90
CA GLY A 129 -18.68 5.26 -8.54
C GLY A 129 -18.13 6.33 -7.59
N LYS A 130 -18.90 6.66 -6.54
CA LYS A 130 -18.48 7.62 -5.51
C LYS A 130 -17.51 6.97 -4.52
N SER A 131 -16.69 7.80 -3.86
CA SER A 131 -15.71 7.32 -2.86
C SER A 131 -16.34 7.16 -1.47
N THR A 132 -17.43 6.39 -1.39
CA THR A 132 -18.16 6.10 -0.14
C THR A 132 -17.84 4.71 0.42
N LEU A 133 -18.25 4.42 1.66
CA LEU A 133 -17.98 3.15 2.32
C LEU A 133 -18.60 1.96 1.59
N GLU A 134 -19.80 2.14 1.04
CA GLU A 134 -20.58 1.14 0.34
C GLU A 134 -19.88 0.71 -0.94
N ASN A 135 -19.21 1.66 -1.60
CA ASN A 135 -18.45 1.41 -2.82
C ASN A 135 -16.97 1.05 -2.56
N CYS A 136 -16.51 1.06 -1.31
CA CYS A 136 -15.14 0.67 -0.97
C CYS A 136 -15.04 -0.83 -0.70
N GLN A 137 -14.00 -1.46 -1.24
CA GLN A 137 -13.59 -2.81 -0.83
C GLN A 137 -12.06 -2.88 -0.72
N VAL A 138 -11.58 -3.71 0.20
CA VAL A 138 -10.17 -4.10 0.24
C VAL A 138 -9.95 -5.15 -0.85
N LEU A 139 -8.95 -4.92 -1.70
CA LEU A 139 -8.60 -5.82 -2.80
C LEU A 139 -7.08 -5.95 -2.90
N GLN A 140 -6.57 -7.17 -3.09
CA GLN A 140 -5.14 -7.37 -3.34
C GLN A 140 -4.68 -6.47 -4.50
N ALA A 141 -3.56 -5.77 -4.32
CA ALA A 141 -3.13 -4.71 -5.25
C ALA A 141 -2.94 -5.22 -6.69
N THR A 142 -2.46 -6.46 -6.87
CA THR A 142 -2.34 -7.08 -8.20
C THR A 142 -3.69 -7.36 -8.84
N VAL A 143 -4.69 -7.79 -8.06
CA VAL A 143 -6.07 -7.98 -8.51
C VAL A 143 -6.69 -6.65 -8.89
N ASN A 144 -6.52 -5.62 -8.05
CA ASN A 144 -7.00 -4.27 -8.30
C ASN A 144 -6.44 -3.69 -9.62
N ARG A 145 -5.12 -3.77 -9.81
CA ARG A 145 -4.46 -3.33 -11.05
C ARG A 145 -4.96 -4.09 -12.29
N SER A 146 -5.23 -5.39 -12.13
CA SER A 146 -5.76 -6.23 -13.21
C SER A 146 -7.26 -6.00 -13.49
N LYS A 147 -8.02 -5.55 -12.48
CA LYS A 147 -9.42 -5.14 -12.61
C LYS A 147 -9.54 -3.82 -13.38
N GLY A 148 -8.78 -2.80 -12.97
CA GLY A 148 -8.81 -1.48 -13.58
C GLY A 148 -10.21 -0.87 -13.56
N ASN A 149 -10.72 -0.44 -14.72
CA ASN A 149 -12.07 0.14 -14.87
C ASN A 149 -13.12 -0.87 -15.37
N ARG A 150 -12.80 -2.17 -15.39
CA ARG A 150 -13.69 -3.21 -15.91
C ARG A 150 -14.71 -3.61 -14.84
N THR A 151 -15.98 -3.62 -15.22
CA THR A 151 -17.11 -3.98 -14.34
C THR A 151 -17.65 -5.38 -14.60
N GLU A 152 -17.29 -6.02 -15.71
CA GLU A 152 -17.83 -7.31 -16.16
C GLU A 152 -17.02 -8.51 -15.65
N LEU A 153 -16.05 -8.30 -14.76
CA LEU A 153 -15.22 -9.38 -14.24
C LEU A 153 -15.97 -10.15 -13.15
N SER A 154 -16.08 -11.46 -13.32
CA SER A 154 -16.62 -12.34 -12.29
C SER A 154 -15.65 -12.47 -11.11
N ARG A 155 -16.15 -12.92 -9.96
CA ARG A 155 -15.31 -13.27 -8.81
C ARG A 155 -14.23 -14.31 -9.20
N ALA A 156 -14.57 -15.28 -10.04
CA ALA A 156 -13.63 -16.30 -10.51
C ALA A 156 -12.48 -15.69 -11.34
N ASP A 157 -12.78 -14.72 -12.21
CA ASP A 157 -11.76 -14.03 -13.00
C ASP A 157 -10.80 -13.22 -12.11
N LEU A 158 -11.31 -12.63 -11.03
CA LEU A 158 -10.50 -11.89 -10.08
C LEU A 158 -9.62 -12.83 -9.25
N ILE A 159 -10.14 -13.99 -8.85
CA ILE A 159 -9.36 -15.04 -8.18
C ILE A 159 -8.22 -15.51 -9.09
N GLN A 160 -8.46 -15.74 -10.38
CA GLN A 160 -7.43 -16.15 -11.33
C GLN A 160 -6.31 -15.10 -11.49
N LYS A 161 -6.63 -13.82 -11.34
CA LYS A 161 -5.67 -12.70 -11.39
C LYS A 161 -4.97 -12.45 -10.05
N SER A 162 -5.29 -13.21 -9.00
CA SER A 162 -4.69 -13.06 -7.69
C SER A 162 -3.26 -13.58 -7.68
N SER A 163 -2.38 -12.84 -7.00
CA SER A 163 -1.04 -13.32 -6.70
C SER A 163 -1.12 -14.25 -5.51
N TYR A 164 -1.00 -15.55 -5.74
CA TYR A 164 -1.07 -16.53 -4.67
C TYR A 164 0.23 -16.59 -3.90
N CYS A 165 0.15 -16.49 -2.57
CA CYS A 165 1.25 -16.87 -1.69
C CYS A 165 0.74 -17.70 -0.53
N ARG A 166 1.39 -18.85 -0.31
CA ARG A 166 1.17 -19.69 0.87
C ARG A 166 2.02 -19.14 1.98
N VAL A 167 1.37 -18.54 2.96
CA VAL A 167 2.02 -18.00 4.16
C VAL A 167 1.60 -18.88 5.32
N SER A 168 2.56 -19.59 5.93
CA SER A 168 2.28 -20.40 7.10
C SER A 168 2.00 -19.52 8.32
N GLY A 169 1.45 -20.07 9.40
CA GLY A 169 1.24 -19.29 10.62
C GLY A 169 2.52 -18.65 11.14
N ARG A 170 3.65 -19.38 11.09
CA ARG A 170 4.96 -18.85 11.51
C ARG A 170 5.44 -17.70 10.63
N ASP A 171 5.19 -17.76 9.32
CA ASP A 171 5.60 -16.70 8.40
C ASP A 171 4.74 -15.44 8.61
N MET A 172 3.45 -15.62 8.91
CA MET A 172 2.56 -14.53 9.32
C MET A 172 3.08 -13.88 10.60
N ASP A 173 3.46 -14.66 11.62
CA ASP A 173 4.04 -14.16 12.87
C ASP A 173 5.31 -13.35 12.60
N LEU A 174 6.20 -13.84 11.72
CA LEU A 174 7.44 -13.15 11.36
C LEU A 174 7.16 -11.80 10.67
N ILE A 175 6.20 -11.77 9.73
CA ILE A 175 5.79 -10.53 9.05
C ILE A 175 5.22 -9.55 10.08
N GLU A 176 4.37 -10.03 10.96
CA GLU A 176 3.74 -9.21 11.99
C GLU A 176 4.76 -8.64 12.97
N LEU A 177 5.68 -9.48 13.47
CA LEU A 177 6.78 -9.10 14.33
C LEU A 177 7.69 -8.07 13.65
N SER A 178 8.04 -8.27 12.37
CA SER A 178 8.88 -7.33 11.62
C SER A 178 8.21 -5.97 11.41
N ALA A 179 6.89 -5.95 11.30
CA ALA A 179 6.12 -4.75 10.99
C ALA A 179 5.72 -3.98 12.26
N TYR A 180 5.35 -4.66 13.34
CA TYR A 180 4.77 -4.07 14.54
C TYR A 180 5.64 -4.24 15.79
N GLY A 181 6.68 -5.08 15.75
CA GLY A 181 7.53 -5.38 16.91
C GLY A 181 6.93 -6.40 17.87
N ASN A 182 5.73 -6.94 17.58
CA ASN A 182 5.07 -7.97 18.38
C ASN A 182 4.10 -8.79 17.52
N VAL A 183 3.54 -9.86 18.09
CA VAL A 183 2.55 -10.73 17.45
C VAL A 183 1.30 -10.81 18.34
N HIS A 184 0.12 -10.67 17.75
CA HIS A 184 -1.16 -10.84 18.41
C HIS A 184 -1.99 -11.91 17.69
N HIS A 185 -2.36 -12.94 18.45
CA HIS A 185 -3.35 -13.91 18.03
C HIS A 185 -4.68 -13.49 18.64
N ALA A 186 -5.72 -13.37 17.81
CA ALA A 186 -7.07 -13.26 18.32
C ALA A 186 -7.41 -14.56 19.08
N GLU A 187 -8.04 -14.44 20.25
CA GLU A 187 -8.45 -15.60 21.04
C GLU A 187 -9.35 -16.51 20.21
N ASP A 188 -8.84 -17.68 19.85
CA ASP A 188 -9.67 -18.74 19.31
C ASP A 188 -10.52 -19.26 20.48
N SER A 189 -11.83 -19.06 20.40
CA SER A 189 -12.83 -19.52 21.39
C SER A 189 -12.98 -21.06 21.41
N GLY A 190 -11.90 -21.80 21.16
CA GLY A 190 -11.87 -23.26 21.00
C GLY A 190 -10.68 -23.86 21.72
N GLY A 191 -10.79 -23.96 23.04
CA GLY A 191 -9.87 -24.73 23.87
C GLY A 191 -9.95 -26.23 23.59
N CYS A 192 -8.78 -26.87 23.50
CA CYS A 192 -8.37 -28.07 24.25
C CYS A 192 -7.06 -28.57 23.66
N ARG A 193 -5.95 -28.43 24.40
CA ARG A 193 -4.65 -29.00 24.05
C ARG A 193 -4.47 -30.21 24.95
N ILE A 194 -4.95 -31.36 24.51
CA ILE A 194 -4.75 -32.62 25.23
C ILE A 194 -3.26 -32.94 25.11
N GLN A 195 -2.59 -33.06 26.27
CA GLN A 195 -1.23 -33.59 26.41
C GLN A 195 -1.26 -35.11 26.44
#